data_AF-A0A202E1Z7-F1
#
_entry.id   AF-A0A202E1Z7-F1
#
_cell.length_a   1.000
_cell.length_b   1.000
_cell.length_c   1.000
_cell.angle_alpha   90.00
_cell.angle_beta   90.00
_cell.angle_gamma   90.00
#
_symmetry.space_group_name_H-M   'P 1'
#
loop_
_entity.id
_entity.type
_entity.pdbx_description
1 polymer ?
#
loop_
_entity_poly.entity_id
_entity_poly.type
_entity_poly.pdbx_seq_one_letter_code
_entity_poly.pdbx_strand_id
1 'polypeptide(L)'
;MSIQNTILKNTAWLTVGSILTNIFSYILIVAIARTIGDVGLGQYSFIFSIIVFTFIFSDLGVSYLMIRELARNKKLAQKYFENVLSLKVALGFFSIFITFVLSFFLDKDPLMIKALWLAGIVQFFVVLNVFFANFFKSFDLMHFEVFGNLIERTVAIIFGVYVLYANKSIFLLVLVLLISKMCQFAYFRVKLKDKIVFKFGLDIEFLKKIIINGFPFFLTSVFFYLYFKIDTVMLSLMIGDE
;
A
#
# COMPACT_ATOMS: atom_id res chain seq x y z
N MET A 1 1.24 -16.11 28.70
CA MET A 1 1.96 -16.51 27.47
C MET A 1 3.38 -16.00 27.60
N SER A 2 4.42 -16.81 27.36
CA SER A 2 5.80 -16.31 27.39
C SER A 2 6.03 -15.31 26.25
N ILE A 3 6.96 -14.38 26.45
CA ILE A 3 7.37 -13.42 25.40
C ILE A 3 7.82 -14.18 24.14
N GLN A 4 8.55 -15.28 24.31
CA GLN A 4 8.99 -16.17 23.23
C GLN A 4 7.81 -16.71 22.40
N ASN A 5 6.73 -17.18 23.04
CA ASN A 5 5.56 -17.70 22.33
C ASN A 5 4.83 -16.60 21.52
N THR A 6 4.82 -15.37 22.03
CA THR A 6 4.21 -14.22 21.33
C THR A 6 5.03 -13.84 20.09
N ILE A 7 6.36 -13.78 20.24
CA ILE A 7 7.29 -13.52 19.13
C ILE A 7 7.17 -14.60 18.06
N LEU A 8 7.27 -15.87 18.43
CA LEU A 8 7.18 -17.00 17.49
C LEU A 8 5.85 -16.99 16.72
N LYS A 9 4.73 -16.79 17.41
CA LYS A 9 3.41 -16.74 16.79
C LYS A 9 3.29 -15.59 15.79
N ASN A 10 3.73 -14.38 16.16
CA ASN A 10 3.61 -13.21 15.30
C ASN A 10 4.57 -13.27 14.10
N THR A 11 5.79 -13.77 14.30
CA THR A 11 6.71 -14.05 13.21
C THR A 11 6.14 -15.09 12.27
N ALA A 12 5.58 -16.20 12.78
CA ALA A 12 4.94 -17.21 11.94
C ALA A 12 3.78 -16.65 11.12
N TRP A 13 2.92 -15.81 11.72
CA TRP A 13 1.85 -15.11 11.00
C TRP A 13 2.39 -14.26 9.84
N LEU A 14 3.39 -13.42 10.11
CA LEU A 14 3.98 -12.54 9.10
C LEU A 14 4.67 -13.35 8.00
N THR A 15 5.44 -14.38 8.34
CA THR A 15 6.15 -15.20 7.35
C THR A 15 5.19 -15.96 6.45
N VAL A 16 4.24 -16.71 7.02
CA VAL A 16 3.26 -17.48 6.24
C VAL A 16 2.37 -16.55 5.41
N GLY A 17 1.90 -15.45 6.02
CA GLY A 17 1.11 -14.44 5.32
C GLY A 17 1.84 -13.83 4.14
N SER A 18 3.13 -13.49 4.31
CA SER A 18 3.95 -12.93 3.24
C SER A 18 4.17 -13.91 2.10
N ILE A 19 4.45 -15.19 2.41
CA ILE A 19 4.61 -16.24 1.39
C ILE A 19 3.33 -16.39 0.58
N LEU A 20 2.17 -16.53 1.23
CA LEU A 20 0.89 -16.70 0.55
C LEU A 20 0.53 -15.48 -0.31
N THR A 21 0.70 -14.27 0.23
CA THR A 21 0.41 -13.03 -0.51
C THR A 21 1.34 -12.83 -1.71
N ASN A 22 2.60 -13.27 -1.62
CA ASN A 22 3.55 -13.23 -2.73
C ASN A 22 3.22 -14.27 -3.81
N ILE A 23 2.89 -15.51 -3.43
CA ILE A 23 2.40 -16.53 -4.37
C ILE A 23 1.18 -16.01 -5.12
N PHE A 24 0.25 -15.38 -4.40
CA PHE A 24 -0.96 -14.81 -4.96
C PHE A 24 -0.69 -13.67 -5.95
N SER A 25 0.26 -12.79 -5.62
CA SER A 25 0.72 -11.73 -6.51
C SER A 25 1.38 -12.30 -7.78
N TYR A 26 2.17 -13.35 -7.63
CA TYR A 26 2.82 -14.03 -8.75
C TYR A 26 1.81 -14.67 -9.71
N ILE A 27 0.77 -15.34 -9.20
CA ILE A 27 -0.31 -15.90 -10.01
C ILE A 27 -0.96 -14.82 -10.88
N LEU A 28 -1.23 -13.65 -10.31
CA LEU A 28 -1.85 -12.54 -11.03
C LEU A 28 -0.94 -12.00 -12.15
N ILE A 29 0.36 -11.88 -11.90
CA ILE A 29 1.35 -11.49 -12.93
C ILE A 29 1.40 -12.52 -14.06
N VAL A 30 1.47 -13.82 -13.73
CA VAL A 30 1.46 -14.90 -14.73
C VAL A 30 0.15 -14.90 -15.53
N ALA A 31 -0.99 -14.61 -14.90
CA ALA A 31 -2.27 -14.51 -15.58
C ALA A 31 -2.28 -13.34 -16.58
N ILE A 32 -1.74 -12.17 -16.22
CA ILE A 32 -1.61 -11.04 -17.16
C ILE A 32 -0.74 -11.44 -18.35
N ALA A 33 0.43 -12.02 -18.08
CA ALA A 33 1.37 -12.46 -19.10
C ALA A 33 0.74 -13.45 -20.10
N ARG A 34 -0.05 -14.41 -19.60
CA ARG A 34 -0.67 -15.44 -20.44
C ARG A 34 -1.92 -14.99 -21.19
N THR A 35 -2.63 -13.98 -20.69
CA THR A 35 -3.92 -13.56 -21.27
C THR A 35 -3.79 -12.39 -22.24
N ILE A 36 -3.02 -11.37 -21.85
CA ILE A 36 -2.83 -10.12 -22.60
C ILE A 36 -1.44 -10.08 -23.26
N GLY A 37 -0.45 -10.77 -22.69
CA GLY A 37 0.92 -10.78 -23.21
C GLY A 37 1.80 -9.69 -22.58
N ASP A 38 2.90 -9.41 -23.28
CA ASP A 38 3.90 -8.39 -22.97
C ASP A 38 3.30 -6.97 -22.89
N VAL A 39 2.39 -6.61 -23.80
CA VAL A 39 1.70 -5.31 -23.80
C VAL A 39 0.94 -5.09 -22.48
N GLY A 40 0.21 -6.11 -22.01
CA GLY A 40 -0.53 -6.04 -20.75
C GLY A 40 0.38 -5.94 -19.53
N LEU A 41 1.49 -6.68 -19.54
CA LEU A 41 2.50 -6.57 -18.50
C LEU A 41 3.16 -5.18 -18.48
N GLY A 42 3.45 -4.61 -19.64
CA GLY A 42 3.99 -3.25 -19.77
C GLY A 42 3.03 -2.20 -19.20
N GLN A 43 1.74 -2.29 -19.55
CA GLN A 43 0.70 -1.42 -19.00
C GLN A 43 0.58 -1.56 -17.47
N TYR A 44 0.48 -2.79 -16.96
CA TYR A 44 0.39 -3.03 -15.52
C TYR A 44 1.64 -2.51 -14.79
N SER A 45 2.83 -2.78 -15.31
CA SER A 45 4.10 -2.34 -14.73
C SER A 45 4.23 -0.82 -14.74
N PHE A 46 3.74 -0.15 -15.78
CA PHE A 46 3.73 1.31 -15.87
C PHE A 46 2.81 1.93 -14.81
N ILE A 47 1.57 1.44 -14.67
CA ILE A 47 0.64 1.88 -13.62
C ILE A 47 1.25 1.67 -12.24
N PHE A 48 1.81 0.48 -12.00
CA PHE A 48 2.42 0.13 -10.73
C PHE A 48 3.64 1.00 -10.41
N SER A 49 4.42 1.40 -11.41
CA SER A 49 5.56 2.31 -11.24
C SER A 49 5.12 3.69 -10.74
N ILE A 50 4.02 4.23 -11.27
CA ILE A 50 3.43 5.50 -10.78
C ILE A 50 2.88 5.35 -9.35
N ILE A 51 2.23 4.22 -9.04
CA ILE A 51 1.77 3.91 -7.67
C ILE A 51 2.96 3.90 -6.69
N VAL A 52 4.03 3.18 -7.02
CA VAL A 52 5.20 3.06 -6.15
C VAL A 52 5.90 4.41 -5.97
N PHE A 53 6.07 5.18 -7.05
CA PHE A 53 6.64 6.52 -7.00
C PHE A 53 5.84 7.44 -6.06
N THR A 54 4.52 7.48 -6.21
CA THR A 54 3.65 8.31 -5.35
C THR A 54 3.55 7.77 -3.92
N PHE A 55 3.74 6.46 -3.70
CA PHE A 55 3.71 5.84 -2.37
C PHE A 55 4.81 6.37 -1.45
N ILE A 56 5.99 6.65 -1.98
CA ILE A 56 7.14 7.15 -1.20
C ILE A 56 6.73 8.38 -0.39
N PHE A 57 6.00 9.31 -1.01
CA PHE A 57 5.55 10.56 -0.38
C PHE A 57 4.34 10.39 0.56
N SER A 58 3.74 9.20 0.61
CA SER A 58 2.48 8.95 1.35
C SER A 58 2.67 8.49 2.80
N ASP A 59 3.91 8.35 3.27
CA ASP A 59 4.21 7.94 4.65
C ASP A 59 4.95 8.98 5.47
N LEU A 60 5.90 9.71 4.88
CA LEU A 60 6.78 10.64 5.60
C LEU A 60 7.43 10.03 6.86
N GLY A 61 7.62 8.71 6.89
CA GLY A 61 8.24 7.96 7.98
C GLY A 61 7.37 7.83 9.25
N VAL A 62 6.13 8.31 9.21
CA VAL A 62 5.23 8.35 10.36
C VAL A 62 4.80 6.96 10.78
N SER A 63 4.72 5.99 9.86
CA SER A 63 4.34 4.61 10.20
C SER A 63 5.31 3.96 11.17
N TYR A 64 6.62 4.06 10.91
CA TYR A 64 7.66 3.49 11.79
C TYR A 64 7.67 4.15 13.16
N LEU A 65 7.56 5.48 13.19
CA LEU A 65 7.47 6.24 14.43
C LEU A 65 6.25 5.80 15.26
N MET A 66 5.07 5.71 14.62
CA MET A 66 3.83 5.29 15.27
C MET A 66 3.97 3.90 15.91
N ILE A 67 4.51 2.92 15.18
CA ILE A 67 4.73 1.57 15.72
C ILE A 67 5.59 1.63 16.97
N ARG A 68 6.72 2.35 16.91
CA ARG A 68 7.68 2.45 18.01
C ARG A 68 7.07 3.12 19.24
N GLU A 69 6.39 4.24 19.06
CA GLU A 69 5.83 5.04 20.16
C GLU A 69 4.63 4.35 20.81
N LEU A 70 3.75 3.72 20.02
CA LEU A 70 2.60 2.98 20.55
C LEU A 70 2.99 1.65 21.21
N ALA A 71 4.06 0.99 20.74
CA ALA A 71 4.62 -0.17 21.42
C ALA A 71 5.16 0.20 22.82
N ARG A 72 5.73 1.40 22.98
CA ARG A 72 6.23 1.92 24.26
C ARG A 72 5.12 2.40 25.18
N ASN A 73 4.14 3.14 24.65
CA ASN A 73 3.05 3.70 25.43
C ASN A 73 1.71 3.59 24.70
N LYS A 74 1.01 2.49 24.99
CA LYS A 74 -0.33 2.18 24.45
C LYS A 74 -1.41 3.19 24.83
N LYS A 75 -1.21 4.04 25.87
CA LYS A 75 -2.20 5.08 26.24
C LYS A 75 -2.35 6.17 25.17
N LEU A 76 -1.34 6.35 24.31
CA LEU A 76 -1.36 7.34 23.24
C LEU A 76 -2.12 6.86 21.98
N ALA A 77 -2.66 5.64 22.01
CA ALA A 77 -3.36 4.99 20.89
C ALA A 77 -4.35 5.91 20.17
N GLN A 78 -5.29 6.49 20.94
CA GLN A 78 -6.34 7.34 20.38
C GLN A 78 -5.75 8.61 19.74
N LYS A 79 -4.81 9.28 20.41
CA LYS A 79 -4.17 10.50 19.89
C LYS A 79 -3.40 10.24 18.59
N TYR A 80 -2.62 9.16 18.53
CA TYR A 80 -1.94 8.76 17.29
C TYR A 80 -2.95 8.38 16.22
N PHE A 81 -3.99 7.61 16.55
CA PHE A 81 -4.98 7.17 15.58
C PHE A 81 -5.64 8.36 14.89
N GLU A 82 -6.18 9.32 15.65
CA GLU A 82 -6.93 10.44 15.10
C GLU A 82 -6.08 11.37 14.22
N ASN A 83 -4.87 11.70 14.69
CA ASN A 83 -3.98 12.63 13.98
C ASN A 83 -3.29 11.96 12.79
N VAL A 84 -2.73 10.75 12.97
CA VAL A 84 -2.06 10.03 11.88
C VAL A 84 -3.08 9.63 10.80
N LEU A 85 -4.30 9.24 11.16
CA LEU A 85 -5.35 8.98 10.17
C LEU A 85 -5.66 10.23 9.33
N SER A 86 -5.77 11.39 9.96
CA SER A 86 -6.02 12.67 9.26
C SER A 86 -4.89 13.00 8.29
N LEU A 87 -3.64 12.85 8.74
CA LEU A 87 -2.46 12.99 7.89
C LEU A 87 -2.47 11.99 6.73
N LYS A 88 -2.81 10.73 6.99
CA LYS A 88 -2.86 9.66 5.98
C LYS A 88 -3.94 9.89 4.93
N VAL A 89 -5.10 10.40 5.33
CA VAL A 89 -6.15 10.82 4.39
C VAL A 89 -5.66 11.99 3.52
N ALA A 90 -5.02 13.00 4.11
CA ALA A 90 -4.45 14.11 3.34
C ALA A 90 -3.38 13.65 2.35
N LEU A 91 -2.45 12.78 2.79
CA LEU A 91 -1.42 12.19 1.93
C LEU A 91 -1.99 11.26 0.85
N GLY A 92 -3.09 10.56 1.14
CA GLY A 92 -3.81 9.76 0.15
C GLY A 92 -4.47 10.63 -0.93
N PHE A 93 -5.10 11.74 -0.56
CA PHE A 93 -5.63 12.69 -1.56
C PHE A 93 -4.51 13.35 -2.35
N PHE A 94 -3.37 13.63 -1.71
CA PHE A 94 -2.18 14.14 -2.38
C PHE A 94 -1.62 13.14 -3.41
N SER A 95 -1.62 11.83 -3.13
CA SER A 95 -1.18 10.83 -4.10
C SER A 95 -2.15 10.70 -5.29
N ILE A 96 -3.47 10.81 -5.08
CA ILE A 96 -4.45 10.93 -6.17
C ILE A 96 -4.14 12.16 -7.02
N PHE A 97 -3.94 13.30 -6.38
CA PHE A 97 -3.66 14.57 -7.06
C PHE A 97 -2.38 14.48 -7.91
N ILE A 98 -1.28 13.96 -7.36
CA ILE A 98 -0.04 13.78 -8.14
C ILE A 98 -0.27 12.84 -9.33
N THR A 99 -0.96 11.71 -9.13
CA THR A 99 -1.24 10.76 -10.20
C THR A 99 -2.04 11.41 -11.33
N PHE A 100 -3.04 12.22 -10.97
CA PHE A 100 -3.85 12.97 -11.91
C PHE A 100 -3.01 14.01 -12.67
N VAL A 101 -2.20 14.81 -11.96
CA VAL A 101 -1.32 15.81 -12.60
C VAL A 101 -0.32 15.15 -13.54
N LEU A 102 0.34 14.07 -13.12
CA LEU A 102 1.27 13.33 -13.96
C LEU A 102 0.61 12.82 -15.24
N SER A 103 -0.67 12.43 -15.18
CA SER A 103 -1.37 11.90 -16.35
C SER A 103 -1.51 12.89 -17.51
N PHE A 104 -1.49 14.21 -17.26
CA PHE A 104 -1.52 15.21 -18.34
C PHE A 104 -0.24 15.30 -19.14
N PHE A 105 0.88 14.84 -18.58
CA PHE A 105 2.19 14.83 -19.25
C PHE A 105 2.46 13.51 -19.98
N LEU A 106 1.51 12.58 -19.96
CA LEU A 106 1.66 11.25 -20.56
C LEU A 106 0.91 11.19 -21.88
N ASP A 107 1.65 10.92 -22.96
CA ASP A 107 1.06 10.59 -24.25
C ASP A 107 0.68 9.10 -24.28
N LYS A 108 -0.52 8.79 -23.76
CA LYS A 108 -1.06 7.43 -23.63
C LYS A 108 -2.52 7.38 -24.04
N ASP A 109 -2.97 6.19 -24.43
CA ASP A 109 -4.36 5.92 -24.78
C ASP A 109 -5.34 6.38 -23.67
N PRO A 110 -6.52 6.95 -24.01
CA PRO A 110 -7.49 7.42 -23.03
C PRO A 110 -7.93 6.37 -22.00
N LEU A 111 -8.01 5.09 -22.38
CA LEU A 111 -8.35 4.01 -21.47
C LEU A 111 -7.22 3.78 -20.45
N MET A 112 -5.97 3.95 -20.87
CA MET A 112 -4.80 3.87 -20.00
C MET A 112 -4.77 5.01 -18.98
N ILE A 113 -5.10 6.23 -19.41
CA ILE A 113 -5.22 7.40 -18.52
C ILE A 113 -6.33 7.17 -17.49
N LYS A 114 -7.49 6.63 -17.89
CA LYS A 114 -8.56 6.28 -16.95
C LYS A 114 -8.12 5.20 -15.95
N ALA A 115 -7.35 4.20 -16.39
CA ALA A 115 -6.79 3.18 -15.52
C ALA A 115 -5.80 3.77 -14.50
N LEU A 116 -5.01 4.78 -14.90
CA LEU A 116 -4.14 5.52 -13.98
C LEU A 116 -4.91 6.33 -12.94
N TRP A 117 -6.02 6.99 -13.32
CA TRP A 117 -6.85 7.69 -12.35
C TRP A 117 -7.45 6.74 -11.33
N LEU A 118 -7.94 5.58 -11.77
CA LEU A 118 -8.38 4.51 -10.86
C LEU A 118 -7.25 4.02 -9.96
N ALA A 119 -6.04 3.87 -10.49
CA ALA A 119 -4.86 3.49 -9.72
C ALA A 119 -4.51 4.52 -8.63
N GLY A 120 -4.74 5.81 -8.87
CA GLY A 120 -4.67 6.84 -7.83
C GLY A 120 -5.65 6.58 -6.68
N ILE A 121 -6.89 6.18 -6.99
CA ILE A 121 -7.89 5.83 -5.97
C ILE A 121 -7.48 4.53 -5.24
N VAL A 122 -6.96 3.53 -5.95
CA VAL A 122 -6.38 2.31 -5.34
C VAL A 122 -5.32 2.72 -4.32
N GLN A 123 -4.46 3.65 -4.71
CA GLN A 123 -3.36 4.13 -3.89
C GLN A 123 -3.84 4.82 -2.61
N PHE A 124 -4.91 5.61 -2.66
CA PHE A 124 -5.54 6.17 -1.47
C PHE A 124 -5.91 5.08 -0.45
N PHE A 125 -6.55 3.99 -0.90
CA PHE A 125 -6.87 2.87 -0.01
C PHE A 125 -5.63 2.10 0.45
N VAL A 126 -4.58 2.00 -0.36
CA VAL A 126 -3.29 1.41 0.07
C VAL A 126 -2.73 2.19 1.26
N VAL A 127 -2.69 3.53 1.20
CA VAL A 127 -2.18 4.39 2.28
C VAL A 127 -2.96 4.17 3.58
N LEU A 128 -4.28 4.10 3.50
CA LEU A 128 -5.13 3.84 4.66
C LEU A 128 -4.94 2.42 5.21
N ASN A 129 -4.91 1.41 4.35
CA ASN A 129 -4.72 0.01 4.76
C ASN A 129 -3.36 -0.20 5.44
N VAL A 130 -2.30 0.44 4.93
CA VAL A 130 -0.97 0.44 5.58
C VAL A 130 -1.03 1.07 6.97
N PHE A 131 -1.74 2.19 7.12
CA PHE A 131 -1.95 2.80 8.43
C PHE A 131 -2.64 1.83 9.41
N PHE A 132 -3.74 1.18 9.02
CA PHE A 132 -4.41 0.21 9.88
C PHE A 132 -3.54 -0.99 10.21
N ALA A 133 -2.84 -1.56 9.23
CA ALA A 133 -1.92 -2.67 9.44
C ALA A 133 -0.84 -2.29 10.47
N ASN A 134 -0.21 -1.12 10.32
CA ASN A 134 0.80 -0.63 11.24
C ASN A 134 0.23 -0.31 12.63
N PHE A 135 -1.03 0.14 12.68
CA PHE A 135 -1.75 0.31 13.94
C PHE A 135 -1.94 -1.03 14.65
N PHE A 136 -2.38 -2.11 13.97
CA PHE A 136 -2.45 -3.43 14.61
C PHE A 136 -1.08 -3.96 15.02
N LYS A 137 -0.06 -3.72 14.20
CA LYS A 137 1.33 -4.11 14.46
C LYS A 137 1.87 -3.51 15.75
N SER A 138 1.49 -2.26 16.08
CA SER A 138 1.93 -1.62 17.33
C SER A 138 1.35 -2.24 18.61
N PHE A 139 0.37 -3.14 18.50
CA PHE A 139 -0.21 -3.89 19.62
C PHE A 139 0.12 -5.39 19.58
N ASP A 140 1.07 -5.81 18.75
CA ASP A 140 1.44 -7.21 18.54
C ASP A 140 0.29 -8.06 17.96
N LEU A 141 -0.61 -7.44 17.19
CA LEU A 141 -1.78 -8.09 16.59
C LEU A 141 -1.61 -8.35 15.09
N MET A 142 -0.43 -8.85 14.68
CA MET A 142 -0.05 -9.05 13.27
C MET A 142 -1.01 -9.97 12.49
N HIS A 143 -1.72 -10.86 13.18
CA HIS A 143 -2.73 -11.72 12.55
C HIS A 143 -3.82 -10.90 11.84
N PHE A 144 -4.25 -9.76 12.37
CA PHE A 144 -5.25 -8.92 11.69
C PHE A 144 -4.71 -8.37 10.37
N GLU A 145 -3.48 -7.84 10.36
CA GLU A 145 -2.80 -7.39 9.13
C GLU A 145 -2.75 -8.51 8.09
N VAL A 146 -2.32 -9.71 8.50
CA VAL A 146 -2.20 -10.87 7.62
C VAL A 146 -3.55 -11.28 7.05
N PHE A 147 -4.60 -11.39 7.88
CA PHE A 147 -5.95 -11.72 7.39
C PHE A 147 -6.50 -10.66 6.44
N GLY A 148 -6.28 -9.37 6.71
CA GLY A 148 -6.69 -8.29 5.81
C GLY A 148 -5.99 -8.39 4.45
N ASN A 149 -4.68 -8.66 4.45
CA ASN A 149 -3.92 -8.88 3.21
C ASN A 149 -4.41 -10.13 2.46
N LEU A 150 -4.74 -11.22 3.14
CA LEU A 150 -5.27 -12.43 2.52
C LEU A 150 -6.66 -12.21 1.90
N ILE A 151 -7.53 -11.43 2.56
CA ILE A 151 -8.84 -11.05 2.00
C ILE A 151 -8.63 -10.28 0.70
N GLU A 152 -7.79 -9.25 0.74
CA GLU A 152 -7.45 -8.44 -0.44
C GLU A 152 -6.94 -9.30 -1.60
N ARG A 153 -5.92 -10.12 -1.33
CA ARG A 153 -5.29 -10.93 -2.37
C ARG A 153 -6.21 -12.01 -2.92
N THR A 154 -7.04 -12.61 -2.09
CA THR A 154 -8.04 -13.60 -2.52
C THR A 154 -9.06 -12.97 -3.47
N VAL A 155 -9.62 -11.81 -3.11
CA VAL A 155 -10.55 -11.07 -3.98
C VAL A 155 -9.85 -10.66 -5.29
N ALA A 156 -8.61 -10.15 -5.19
CA ALA A 156 -7.83 -9.73 -6.34
C ALA A 156 -7.56 -10.89 -7.32
N ILE A 157 -7.24 -12.09 -6.83
CA ILE A 157 -7.03 -13.25 -7.70
C ILE A 157 -8.33 -13.72 -8.32
N ILE A 158 -9.35 -14.00 -7.50
CA ILE A 158 -10.58 -14.64 -7.98
C ILE A 158 -11.20 -13.80 -9.09
N PHE A 159 -11.40 -12.51 -8.81
CA PHE A 159 -12.03 -11.60 -9.77
C PHE A 159 -11.04 -11.09 -10.82
N GLY A 160 -9.76 -10.92 -10.47
CA GLY A 160 -8.76 -10.41 -11.41
C GLY A 160 -8.45 -11.43 -12.49
N VAL A 161 -8.26 -12.71 -12.11
CA VAL A 161 -8.10 -13.80 -13.08
C VAL A 161 -9.35 -13.92 -13.94
N TYR A 162 -10.55 -13.91 -13.34
CA TYR A 162 -11.81 -13.96 -14.09
C TYR A 162 -11.88 -12.87 -15.17
N VAL A 163 -11.64 -11.61 -14.80
CA VAL A 163 -11.67 -10.46 -15.71
C VAL A 163 -10.59 -10.55 -16.79
N LEU A 164 -9.38 -11.02 -16.45
CA LEU A 164 -8.29 -11.17 -17.41
C LEU A 164 -8.61 -12.19 -18.50
N TYR A 165 -9.22 -13.32 -18.14
CA TYR A 165 -9.62 -14.35 -19.12
C TYR A 165 -10.89 -13.96 -19.91
N ALA A 166 -11.85 -13.26 -19.28
CA ALA A 166 -13.10 -12.89 -19.93
C ALA A 166 -12.98 -11.65 -20.85
N ASN A 167 -12.25 -10.62 -20.41
CA ASN A 167 -12.25 -9.31 -21.05
C ASN A 167 -10.87 -8.86 -21.53
N LYS A 168 -9.77 -9.47 -21.07
CA LYS A 168 -8.38 -9.09 -21.40
C LYS A 168 -8.11 -7.58 -21.18
N SER A 169 -8.69 -7.01 -20.12
CA SER A 169 -8.66 -5.56 -19.87
C SER A 169 -7.90 -5.21 -18.59
N ILE A 170 -6.83 -4.43 -18.72
CA ILE A 170 -6.08 -3.88 -17.58
C ILE A 170 -6.92 -2.89 -16.77
N PHE A 171 -7.78 -2.10 -17.43
CA PHE A 171 -8.68 -1.19 -16.74
C PHE A 171 -9.60 -1.92 -15.75
N LEU A 172 -10.23 -3.01 -16.20
CA LEU A 172 -11.10 -3.82 -15.33
C LEU A 172 -10.29 -4.53 -14.23
N LEU A 173 -9.05 -4.94 -14.51
CA LEU A 173 -8.16 -5.47 -13.48
C LEU A 173 -7.89 -4.43 -12.38
N VAL A 174 -7.58 -3.18 -12.74
CA VAL A 174 -7.35 -2.10 -11.75
C VAL A 174 -8.61 -1.82 -10.94
N LEU A 175 -9.80 -1.89 -11.56
CA LEU A 175 -11.08 -1.78 -10.85
C LEU A 175 -11.26 -2.92 -9.83
N VAL A 176 -10.90 -4.16 -10.18
CA VAL A 176 -10.89 -5.28 -9.23
C VAL A 176 -9.91 -5.02 -8.08
N LEU A 177 -8.70 -4.53 -8.36
CA LEU A 177 -7.73 -4.18 -7.31
C LEU A 177 -8.27 -3.11 -6.36
N LEU A 178 -9.01 -2.13 -6.87
CA LEU A 178 -9.69 -1.13 -6.05
C LEU A 178 -10.71 -1.80 -5.12
N ILE A 179 -11.58 -2.65 -5.64
CA ILE A 179 -12.57 -3.38 -4.85
C ILE A 179 -11.87 -4.22 -3.77
N SER A 180 -10.81 -4.95 -4.12
CA SER A 180 -10.03 -5.74 -3.17
C SER A 180 -9.46 -4.91 -2.03
N LYS A 181 -8.93 -3.71 -2.32
CA LYS A 181 -8.42 -2.78 -1.30
C LYS A 181 -9.55 -2.17 -0.45
N MET A 182 -10.72 -1.95 -1.02
CA MET A 182 -11.91 -1.53 -0.25
C MET A 182 -12.40 -2.64 0.69
N CYS A 183 -12.40 -3.89 0.25
CA CYS A 183 -12.71 -5.05 1.11
C CYS A 183 -11.74 -5.15 2.30
N GLN A 184 -10.44 -4.96 2.04
CA GLN A 184 -9.42 -4.90 3.09
C GLN A 184 -9.69 -3.78 4.11
N PHE A 185 -9.98 -2.58 3.60
CA PHE A 185 -10.29 -1.42 4.44
C PHE A 185 -11.52 -1.66 5.29
N ALA A 186 -12.60 -2.21 4.70
CA ALA A 186 -13.82 -2.55 5.42
C ALA A 186 -13.55 -3.56 6.55
N TYR A 187 -12.75 -4.60 6.28
CA TYR A 187 -12.34 -5.57 7.29
C TYR A 187 -11.61 -4.90 8.46
N PHE A 188 -10.60 -4.07 8.18
CA PHE A 188 -9.86 -3.36 9.24
C PHE A 188 -10.75 -2.43 10.04
N ARG A 189 -11.66 -1.71 9.36
CA ARG A 189 -12.61 -0.80 10.01
C ARG A 189 -13.52 -1.54 10.98
N VAL A 190 -14.02 -2.73 10.61
CA VAL A 190 -14.84 -3.58 11.47
C VAL A 190 -14.04 -4.08 12.67
N LYS A 191 -12.78 -4.51 12.48
CA LYS A 191 -11.94 -5.02 13.58
C LYS A 191 -11.48 -3.97 14.59
N LEU A 192 -11.54 -2.68 14.23
CA LEU A 192 -11.19 -1.56 15.11
C LEU A 192 -12.38 -0.85 15.74
N LYS A 193 -13.61 -1.12 15.27
CA LYS A 193 -14.80 -0.36 15.67
C LYS A 193 -15.03 -0.32 17.19
N ASP A 194 -14.73 -1.41 17.89
CA ASP A 194 -14.97 -1.55 19.33
C ASP A 194 -13.72 -1.21 20.18
N LYS A 195 -12.58 -0.93 19.52
CA LYS A 195 -11.29 -0.69 20.18
C LYS A 195 -10.88 0.77 20.20
N ILE A 196 -11.28 1.51 19.16
CA ILE A 196 -10.90 2.91 18.95
C ILE A 196 -12.08 3.69 18.41
N VAL A 197 -12.23 4.91 18.91
CA VAL A 197 -13.21 5.84 18.39
C VAL A 197 -12.68 6.42 17.09
N PHE A 198 -13.42 6.21 16.00
CA PHE A 198 -13.01 6.71 14.70
C PHE A 198 -13.28 8.22 14.60
N LYS A 199 -12.26 9.02 14.86
CA LYS A 199 -12.30 10.48 14.80
C LYS A 199 -11.10 11.00 14.02
N PHE A 200 -11.30 12.12 13.34
CA PHE A 200 -10.21 12.88 12.75
C PHE A 200 -9.70 13.88 13.79
N GLY A 201 -8.38 13.94 13.94
CA GLY A 201 -7.68 14.87 14.84
C GLY A 201 -6.79 15.82 14.05
N LEU A 202 -6.75 17.08 14.46
CA LEU A 202 -5.95 18.14 13.84
C LEU A 202 -5.11 18.89 14.89
N ASP A 203 -4.33 18.15 15.66
CA ASP A 203 -3.30 18.71 16.53
C ASP A 203 -2.05 19.02 15.68
N ILE A 204 -1.97 20.24 15.17
CA ILE A 204 -0.91 20.69 14.25
C ILE A 204 0.47 20.55 14.89
N GLU A 205 0.61 20.85 16.17
CA GLU A 205 1.89 20.76 16.88
C GLU A 205 2.33 19.30 16.98
N PHE A 206 1.41 18.40 17.31
CA PHE A 206 1.68 16.97 17.32
C PHE A 206 2.01 16.44 15.93
N LEU A 207 1.26 16.82 14.89
CA LEU A 207 1.52 16.44 13.50
C LEU A 207 2.92 16.88 13.03
N LYS A 208 3.29 18.13 13.31
CA LYS A 208 4.62 18.65 13.01
C LYS A 208 5.71 17.83 13.72
N LYS A 209 5.51 17.52 15.01
CA LYS A 209 6.45 16.73 15.81
C LYS A 209 6.63 15.32 15.25
N ILE A 210 5.54 14.62 14.90
CA ILE A 210 5.65 13.25 14.35
C ILE A 210 6.28 13.23 12.96
N ILE A 211 6.05 14.25 12.12
CA ILE A 211 6.67 14.34 10.80
C ILE A 211 8.18 14.58 10.96
N ILE A 212 8.59 15.53 11.81
CA ILE A 212 10.01 15.82 12.05
C ILE A 212 10.73 14.60 12.61
N ASN A 213 10.14 13.94 13.62
CA ASN A 213 10.73 12.75 14.22
C ASN A 213 10.68 11.53 13.28
N GLY A 214 9.71 11.49 12.38
CA GLY A 214 9.55 10.46 11.34
C GLY A 214 10.51 10.65 10.17
N PHE A 215 10.99 11.87 9.93
CA PHE A 215 11.80 12.23 8.77
C PHE A 215 13.06 11.38 8.56
N PRO A 216 13.83 10.98 9.60
CA PRO A 216 14.94 10.05 9.41
C PRO A 216 14.51 8.69 8.84
N PHE A 217 13.35 8.16 9.25
CA PHE A 217 12.81 6.92 8.69
C PHE A 217 12.39 7.09 7.24
N PHE A 218 11.80 8.25 6.91
CA PHE A 218 11.47 8.60 5.53
C PHE A 218 12.72 8.62 4.64
N LEU A 219 13.77 9.32 5.07
CA LEU A 219 15.04 9.37 4.34
C LEU A 219 15.61 7.97 4.11
N THR A 220 15.61 7.12 5.15
CA THR A 220 16.05 5.72 5.02
C THR A 220 15.23 4.98 3.95
N SER A 221 13.90 5.14 3.92
CA SER A 221 13.05 4.51 2.89
C SER A 221 13.35 5.03 1.48
N VAL A 222 13.58 6.34 1.32
CA VAL A 222 13.94 6.95 0.03
C VAL A 222 15.29 6.43 -0.45
N PHE A 223 16.32 6.45 0.40
CA PHE A 223 17.64 5.95 0.05
C PHE A 223 17.64 4.46 -0.28
N PHE A 224 16.87 3.66 0.46
CA PHE A 224 16.69 2.25 0.16
C PHE A 224 16.05 2.07 -1.23
N TYR A 225 14.98 2.83 -1.54
CA TYR A 225 14.35 2.75 -2.85
C TYR A 225 15.31 3.13 -3.99
N LEU A 226 16.06 4.23 -3.83
CA LEU A 226 17.07 4.65 -4.81
C LEU A 226 18.15 3.59 -4.99
N TYR A 227 18.65 3.01 -3.90
CA TYR A 227 19.64 1.93 -3.94
C TYR A 227 19.15 0.72 -4.75
N PHE A 228 17.88 0.32 -4.62
CA PHE A 228 17.30 -0.79 -5.40
C PHE A 228 16.88 -0.44 -6.82
N LYS A 229 16.98 0.83 -7.23
CA LYS A 229 16.64 1.30 -8.58
C LYS A 229 17.83 1.82 -9.36
N ILE A 230 18.96 2.05 -8.69
CA ILE A 230 20.15 2.63 -9.31
C ILE A 230 20.70 1.73 -10.40
N ASP A 231 20.63 0.41 -10.22
CA ASP A 231 21.02 -0.59 -11.22
C ASP A 231 20.19 -0.48 -12.50
N THR A 232 18.87 -0.37 -12.37
CA THR A 232 17.94 -0.23 -13.50
C THR A 232 18.21 1.07 -14.26
N VAL A 233 18.42 2.17 -13.54
CA VAL A 233 18.74 3.48 -14.13
C VAL A 233 20.11 3.42 -14.83
N MET A 234 21.13 2.86 -14.18
CA MET A 234 22.46 2.72 -14.78
C MET A 234 22.43 1.86 -16.03
N LEU A 235 21.73 0.71 -16.01
CA LEU A 235 21.60 -0.16 -17.17
C LEU A 235 20.90 0.54 -18.34
N SER A 236 19.81 1.30 -18.08
CA SER A 236 19.13 2.07 -19.13
C SER A 236 20.03 3.12 -19.79
N LEU A 237 20.96 3.72 -19.03
CA LEU A 237 21.92 4.70 -19.55
C LEU A 237 23.11 4.07 -20.27
N MET A 238 23.48 2.83 -19.91
CA MET A 238 24.66 2.14 -20.44
C MET A 238 24.37 1.34 -21.71
N ILE A 239 23.19 0.70 -21.78
CA ILE A 239 22.85 -0.23 -22.87
C ILE A 239 21.89 0.42 -23.89
N GLY A 240 21.17 1.48 -23.50
CA GLY A 240 20.06 2.03 -24.29
C GLY A 240 18.78 1.20 -24.14
N ASP A 241 17.64 1.70 -24.63
CA ASP A 241 16.30 1.09 -24.49
C ASP A 241 16.08 -0.18 -25.38
N GLU A 242 17.09 -1.04 -25.53
CA GLU A 242 17.01 -2.34 -26.25
C GLU A 242 16.96 -3.56 -25.31
#